data_AF-A0A1H6A8P3-F1
#
_entry.id   AF-A0A1H6A8P3-F1
#
_cell.length_a   1.000
_cell.length_b   1.000
_cell.length_c   1.000
_cell.angle_alpha   90.00
_cell.angle_beta   90.00
_cell.angle_gamma   90.00
#
_symmetry.space_group_name_H-M   'P 1'
#
loop_
_entity.id
_entity.type
_entity.pdbx_description
1 polymer ?
#
loop_
_entity_poly.entity_id
_entity_poly.type
_entity_poly.pdbx_seq_one_letter_code
_entity_poly.pdbx_strand_id
1 'polypeptide(L)'
;MNTARNFYHRPTETTFARRRARHHIGSREGSEAGDGMEIADWRNKIDELDEQIVALLCERAAAAIEIGKLKAQAASPVYEPKREQVVYDRARAKAASRQPESLSGTQIQDIYERIMDVMRSLQKPADTAQAGEDKRHPQQPYIPRQNQR
;
A
#
# COMPACT_ATOMS: atom_id res chain seq x y z
N MET A 1 15.02 -18.60 37.33
CA MET A 1 14.90 -19.99 36.84
C MET A 1 13.54 -20.51 37.21
N ASN A 2 12.58 -20.50 36.27
CA ASN A 2 11.55 -21.54 36.24
C ASN A 2 10.96 -21.64 34.84
N THR A 3 10.65 -22.87 34.48
CA THR A 3 10.53 -23.42 33.13
C THR A 3 9.08 -23.78 32.87
N ALA A 4 8.49 -23.38 31.73
CA ALA A 4 7.44 -24.13 31.02
C ALA A 4 7.00 -23.32 29.78
N ARG A 5 7.33 -23.77 28.57
CA ARG A 5 6.49 -24.63 27.70
C ARG A 5 5.25 -23.93 27.15
N ASN A 6 5.46 -23.38 25.96
CA ASN A 6 4.59 -23.32 24.80
C ASN A 6 3.32 -24.21 24.86
N PHE A 7 2.14 -23.59 24.73
CA PHE A 7 0.91 -24.28 24.32
C PHE A 7 0.05 -23.34 23.46
N TYR A 8 0.14 -23.54 22.15
CA TYR A 8 -0.88 -23.11 21.19
C TYR A 8 -2.24 -23.75 21.57
N HIS A 9 -3.26 -22.93 21.83
CA HIS A 9 -4.68 -23.34 21.77
C HIS A 9 -5.23 -22.80 20.45
N ARG A 10 -5.25 -23.61 19.39
CA ARG A 10 -6.26 -24.59 18.96
C ARG A 10 -7.36 -23.92 18.11
N PRO A 11 -7.52 -24.35 16.84
CA PRO A 11 -8.47 -23.78 15.88
C PRO A 11 -9.90 -24.23 16.15
N THR A 12 -10.88 -23.38 15.82
CA THR A 12 -12.28 -23.81 15.73
C THR A 12 -12.55 -24.37 14.35
N GLU A 13 -12.54 -25.70 14.27
CA GLU A 13 -13.14 -26.46 13.17
C GLU A 13 -14.65 -26.24 13.17
N THR A 14 -15.19 -25.64 12.11
CA THR A 14 -16.62 -25.74 11.80
C THR A 14 -16.82 -26.97 10.94
N THR A 15 -17.20 -28.05 11.60
CA THR A 15 -17.78 -29.26 11.01
C THR A 15 -19.02 -28.94 10.17
N PHE A 16 -18.98 -29.24 8.88
CA PHE A 16 -20.16 -29.72 8.15
C PHE A 16 -19.75 -30.84 7.19
N ALA A 17 -19.77 -32.06 7.69
CA ALA A 17 -19.70 -33.27 6.89
C ALA A 17 -21.11 -33.61 6.39
N ARG A 18 -21.33 -33.64 5.06
CA ARG A 18 -22.22 -34.63 4.45
C ARG A 18 -21.68 -35.11 3.10
N ARG A 19 -21.01 -36.25 3.22
CA ARG A 19 -20.74 -37.28 2.21
C ARG A 19 -21.98 -37.58 1.35
N ARG A 20 -21.82 -37.53 0.02
CA ARG A 20 -22.41 -38.51 -0.90
C ARG A 20 -21.51 -38.68 -2.12
N ALA A 21 -20.73 -39.75 -2.10
CA ALA A 21 -20.19 -40.35 -3.30
C ALA A 21 -21.34 -41.00 -4.09
N ARG A 22 -21.39 -40.77 -5.41
CA ARG A 22 -21.71 -41.81 -6.38
C ARG A 22 -21.27 -41.41 -7.78
N HIS A 23 -20.50 -42.32 -8.35
CA HIS A 23 -19.96 -42.37 -9.70
C HIS A 23 -20.97 -42.02 -10.81
N HIS A 24 -20.55 -41.14 -11.72
CA HIS A 24 -20.91 -41.24 -13.13
C HIS A 24 -19.65 -41.12 -13.98
N ILE A 25 -19.38 -42.23 -14.67
CA ILE A 25 -18.39 -42.39 -15.74
C ILE A 25 -18.92 -41.60 -16.93
N GLY A 26 -18.14 -40.62 -17.36
CA GLY A 26 -18.39 -39.85 -18.58
C GLY A 26 -17.04 -39.51 -19.19
N SER A 27 -16.54 -40.42 -20.02
CA SER A 27 -15.38 -40.19 -20.87
C SER A 27 -15.62 -38.98 -21.76
N ARG A 28 -14.78 -37.95 -21.61
CA ARG A 28 -14.47 -37.03 -22.69
C ARG A 28 -13.05 -36.53 -22.47
N GLU A 29 -12.11 -37.22 -23.09
CA GLU A 29 -10.83 -36.63 -23.45
C GLU A 29 -11.12 -35.34 -24.23
N GLY A 30 -10.54 -34.27 -23.73
CA GLY A 30 -10.70 -32.90 -24.20
C GLY A 30 -9.61 -32.08 -23.52
N SER A 31 -8.38 -32.38 -23.91
CA SER A 31 -7.21 -31.54 -23.73
C SER A 31 -7.53 -30.14 -24.23
N GLU A 32 -7.72 -29.20 -23.30
CA GLU A 32 -7.25 -27.82 -23.33
C GLU A 32 -7.58 -27.21 -21.96
N ALA A 33 -6.78 -27.56 -20.96
CA ALA A 33 -6.75 -26.80 -19.72
C ALA A 33 -6.21 -25.42 -20.10
N GLY A 34 -7.10 -24.44 -20.17
CA GLY A 34 -6.75 -23.05 -20.44
C GLY A 34 -5.67 -22.61 -19.47
N ASP A 35 -4.49 -22.34 -20.02
CA ASP A 35 -3.31 -21.80 -19.33
C ASP A 35 -3.58 -20.32 -19.02
N GLY A 36 -4.44 -20.07 -18.03
CA GLY A 36 -4.85 -18.73 -17.64
C GLY A 36 -5.32 -18.69 -16.19
N MET A 37 -4.73 -17.78 -15.41
CA MET A 37 -5.24 -17.48 -14.06
C MET A 37 -6.68 -16.97 -14.14
N GLU A 38 -7.51 -17.43 -13.21
CA GLU A 38 -8.88 -16.95 -13.07
C GLU A 38 -8.92 -15.59 -12.36
N ILE A 39 -10.05 -14.89 -12.44
CA ILE A 39 -10.23 -13.60 -11.75
C ILE A 39 -9.95 -13.71 -10.25
N ALA A 40 -10.29 -14.85 -9.63
CA ALA A 40 -10.05 -15.09 -8.21
C ALA A 40 -8.55 -15.12 -7.89
N ASP A 41 -7.73 -15.76 -8.73
CA ASP A 41 -6.29 -15.86 -8.53
C ASP A 41 -5.62 -14.48 -8.61
N TRP A 42 -6.04 -13.67 -9.58
CA TRP A 42 -5.56 -12.29 -9.72
C TRP A 42 -5.95 -11.41 -8.54
N ARG A 43 -7.15 -11.57 -7.98
CA ARG A 43 -7.57 -10.84 -6.78
C ARG A 43 -6.74 -11.22 -5.57
N ASN A 44 -6.50 -12.51 -5.34
CA ASN A 44 -5.61 -12.96 -4.26
C ASN A 44 -4.20 -12.37 -4.42
N LYS A 45 -3.68 -12.34 -5.64
CA LYS A 45 -2.39 -11.71 -5.93
C LYS A 45 -2.38 -10.20 -5.64
N ILE A 46 -3.48 -9.49 -5.92
CA ILE A 46 -3.61 -8.08 -5.57
C ILE A 46 -3.63 -7.90 -4.05
N ASP A 47 -4.39 -8.71 -3.33
CA ASP A 47 -4.46 -8.64 -1.86
C ASP A 47 -3.06 -8.85 -1.22
N GLU A 48 -2.30 -9.83 -1.71
CA GLU A 48 -0.91 -10.07 -1.26
C GLU A 48 0.04 -8.89 -1.56
N LEU A 49 -0.16 -8.19 -2.68
CA LEU A 49 0.61 -7.00 -3.02
C LEU A 49 0.22 -5.81 -2.15
N ASP A 50 -1.08 -5.66 -1.85
CA ASP A 50 -1.59 -4.59 -1.00
C ASP A 50 -1.07 -4.72 0.43
N GLU A 51 -0.96 -5.93 0.97
CA GLU A 51 -0.30 -6.18 2.25
C GLU A 51 1.15 -5.67 2.26
N GLN A 52 1.91 -5.95 1.20
CA GLN A 52 3.29 -5.48 1.07
C GLN A 52 3.37 -3.94 0.92
N ILE A 53 2.45 -3.35 0.17
CA ILE A 53 2.37 -1.89 0.01
C ILE A 53 2.10 -1.23 1.36
N VAL A 54 1.15 -1.75 2.13
CA VAL A 54 0.83 -1.22 3.47
C VAL A 54 2.04 -1.32 4.40
N ALA A 55 2.72 -2.46 4.43
CA ALA A 55 3.94 -2.64 5.23
C ALA A 55 5.01 -1.59 4.89
N LEU A 56 5.30 -1.40 3.59
CA LEU A 56 6.28 -0.41 3.12
C LEU A 56 5.86 1.03 3.44
N LEU A 57 4.56 1.35 3.38
CA LEU A 57 4.04 2.66 3.75
C LEU A 57 4.18 2.93 5.25
N CYS A 58 3.94 1.92 6.10
CA CYS A 58 4.16 2.02 7.54
C CYS A 58 5.65 2.23 7.88
N GLU A 59 6.56 1.51 7.24
CA GLU A 59 8.01 1.73 7.40
C GLU A 59 8.40 3.15 6.97
N ARG A 60 7.88 3.62 5.83
CA ARG A 60 8.10 4.99 5.36
C ARG A 60 7.54 6.04 6.31
N ALA A 61 6.40 5.78 6.94
CA ALA A 61 5.80 6.65 7.95
C ALA A 61 6.67 6.75 9.20
N ALA A 62 7.22 5.63 9.69
CA ALA A 62 8.17 5.64 10.81
C ALA A 62 9.39 6.52 10.50
N ALA A 63 9.99 6.37 9.31
CA ALA A 63 11.09 7.23 8.87
C ALA A 63 10.71 8.72 8.80
N ALA A 64 9.50 9.03 8.32
CA ALA A 64 9.00 10.40 8.27
C ALA A 64 8.85 11.01 9.68
N ILE A 65 8.34 10.25 10.65
CA ILE A 65 8.21 10.68 12.05
C ILE A 65 9.58 11.03 12.63
N GLU A 66 10.59 10.17 12.44
CA GLU A 66 11.95 10.44 12.92
C GLU A 66 12.57 11.67 12.25
N ILE A 67 12.35 11.87 10.93
CA ILE A 67 12.76 13.11 10.24
C ILE A 67 12.08 14.32 10.88
N GLY A 68 10.79 14.22 11.22
CA GLY A 68 10.04 15.29 11.90
C GLY A 68 10.68 15.69 13.23
N LYS A 69 11.07 14.72 14.05
CA LYS A 69 11.77 14.95 15.33
C LYS A 69 13.11 15.67 15.12
N LEU A 70 13.91 15.22 14.17
CA LEU A 70 15.21 15.85 13.84
C LEU A 70 15.03 17.28 13.32
N LYS A 71 14.04 17.52 12.45
CA LYS A 71 13.73 18.86 11.95
C LYS A 71 13.25 19.79 13.05
N ALA A 72 12.43 19.31 13.97
CA ALA A 72 11.98 20.09 15.12
C ALA A 72 13.15 20.53 16.01
N GLN A 73 14.10 19.62 16.28
CA GLN A 73 15.33 19.93 17.02
C GLN A 73 16.21 20.95 16.29
N ALA A 74 16.26 20.87 14.96
CA ALA A 74 17.05 21.77 14.11
C ALA A 74 16.29 23.04 13.66
N ALA A 75 15.10 23.31 14.21
CA ALA A 75 14.21 24.41 13.78
C ALA A 75 14.02 24.51 12.25
N SER A 76 14.03 23.37 11.57
CA SER A 76 13.97 23.26 10.10
C SER A 76 12.56 23.02 9.60
N PRO A 77 12.18 23.54 8.41
CA PRO A 77 10.82 23.41 7.91
C PRO A 77 10.47 21.98 7.49
N VAL A 78 9.21 21.59 7.70
CA VAL A 78 8.68 20.31 7.22
C VAL A 78 8.54 20.31 5.70
N TYR A 79 8.05 21.41 5.12
CA TYR A 79 7.84 21.54 3.68
C TYR A 79 9.12 21.96 2.95
N GLU A 80 9.59 21.12 2.03
CA GLU A 80 10.83 21.33 1.29
C GLU A 80 10.64 20.99 -0.21
N PRO A 81 10.08 21.89 -1.03
CA PRO A 81 9.65 21.58 -2.40
C PRO A 81 10.72 20.90 -3.27
N LYS A 82 11.99 21.33 -3.14
CA LYS A 82 13.11 20.71 -3.86
C LYS A 82 13.32 19.25 -3.47
N ARG A 83 13.17 18.92 -2.19
CA ARG A 83 13.30 17.54 -1.69
C ARG A 83 12.18 16.66 -2.20
N GLU A 84 10.96 17.19 -2.30
CA GLU A 84 9.79 16.48 -2.81
C GLU A 84 9.90 16.20 -4.30
N GLN A 85 10.34 17.20 -5.09
CA GLN A 85 10.58 17.01 -6.51
C GLN A 85 11.54 15.84 -6.78
N VAL A 86 12.61 15.72 -5.98
CA VAL A 86 13.55 14.60 -6.07
C VAL A 86 12.87 13.25 -5.76
N VAL A 87 11.87 13.20 -4.86
CA VAL A 87 11.09 11.97 -4.63
C VAL A 87 10.29 11.61 -5.88
N TYR A 88 9.57 12.59 -6.46
CA TYR A 88 8.74 12.38 -7.64
C TYR A 88 9.56 11.92 -8.84
N ASP A 89 10.69 12.56 -9.10
CA ASP A 89 11.59 12.19 -10.19
C ASP A 89 12.13 10.76 -10.04
N ARG A 90 12.55 10.39 -8.82
CA ARG A 90 13.02 9.04 -8.53
C ARG A 90 11.91 7.99 -8.69
N ALA A 91 10.70 8.29 -8.24
CA ALA A 91 9.56 7.40 -8.37
C ALA A 91 9.22 7.14 -9.85
N ARG A 92 9.12 8.20 -10.65
CA ARG A 92 8.87 8.12 -12.09
C ARG A 92 9.94 7.32 -12.82
N ALA A 93 11.21 7.60 -12.52
CA ALA A 93 12.33 6.86 -13.12
C ALA A 93 12.30 5.36 -12.77
N LYS A 94 11.97 5.02 -11.51
CA LYS A 94 11.85 3.62 -11.07
C LYS A 94 10.68 2.90 -11.74
N ALA A 95 9.55 3.57 -11.93
CA ALA A 95 8.42 3.01 -12.65
C ALA A 95 8.74 2.78 -14.13
N ALA A 96 9.40 3.74 -14.79
CA ALA A 96 9.81 3.62 -16.19
C ALA A 96 10.79 2.44 -16.44
N SER A 97 11.56 2.04 -15.44
CA SER A 97 12.45 0.87 -15.52
C SER A 97 11.76 -0.49 -15.34
N ARG A 98 10.46 -0.52 -15.03
CA ARG A 98 9.70 -1.77 -14.87
C ARG A 98 9.04 -2.19 -16.20
N GLN A 99 8.70 -3.49 -16.27
CA GLN A 99 8.10 -4.23 -17.39
C GLN A 99 6.97 -3.50 -18.15
N PRO A 100 6.59 -3.97 -19.36
CA PRO A 100 5.76 -3.21 -20.32
C PRO A 100 4.43 -2.64 -19.80
N GLU A 101 3.85 -3.18 -18.74
CA GLU A 101 2.61 -2.72 -18.09
C GLU A 101 2.86 -1.85 -16.86
N SER A 102 3.76 -0.87 -16.96
CA SER A 102 4.06 0.05 -15.86
C SER A 102 3.11 1.25 -15.84
N LEU A 103 2.81 1.75 -14.63
CA LEU A 103 2.09 3.01 -14.46
C LEU A 103 2.83 4.15 -15.17
N SER A 104 2.07 5.04 -15.80
CA SER A 104 2.65 6.21 -16.46
C SER A 104 3.35 7.11 -15.42
N GLY A 105 4.29 7.94 -15.90
CA GLY A 105 4.96 8.90 -15.03
C GLY A 105 3.99 9.85 -14.30
N THR A 106 2.85 10.19 -14.92
CA THR A 106 1.82 11.02 -14.28
C THR A 106 1.08 10.26 -13.18
N GLN A 107 0.66 9.01 -13.45
CA GLN A 107 -0.02 8.18 -12.45
C GLN A 107 0.86 7.91 -11.22
N ILE A 108 2.15 7.69 -11.42
CA ILE A 108 3.12 7.53 -10.33
C ILE A 108 3.27 8.81 -9.53
N GLN A 109 3.33 9.96 -10.21
CA GLN A 109 3.42 11.24 -9.53
C GLN A 109 2.19 11.48 -8.64
N ASP A 110 0.98 11.23 -9.16
CA ASP A 110 -0.27 11.43 -8.41
C ASP A 110 -0.30 10.59 -7.12
N ILE A 111 0.10 9.32 -7.20
CA ILE A 111 0.23 8.45 -6.03
C ILE A 111 1.25 9.02 -5.03
N TYR A 112 2.41 9.44 -5.52
CA TYR A 112 3.49 9.93 -4.66
C TYR A 112 3.19 11.29 -4.03
N GLU A 113 2.45 12.18 -4.69
CA GLU A 113 1.97 13.43 -4.11
C GLU A 113 1.08 13.13 -2.90
N ARG A 114 0.12 12.21 -3.05
CA ARG A 114 -0.76 11.82 -1.93
C ARG A 114 0.02 11.16 -0.79
N ILE A 115 0.97 10.30 -1.12
CA ILE A 115 1.86 9.67 -0.15
C ILE A 115 2.72 10.72 0.59
N MET A 116 3.20 11.76 -0.11
CA MET A 116 3.98 12.85 0.49
C MET A 116 3.13 13.72 1.42
N ASP A 117 1.88 14.02 1.04
CA ASP A 117 0.94 14.77 1.88
C ASP A 117 0.77 14.15 3.27
N VAL A 118 0.53 12.83 3.29
CA VAL A 118 0.36 12.08 4.54
C VAL A 118 1.65 12.11 5.36
N MET A 119 2.82 11.93 4.76
CA MET A 119 4.07 11.96 5.55
C MET A 119 4.43 13.34 6.10
N ARG A 120 4.00 14.42 5.45
CA ARG A 120 4.17 15.77 6.01
C ARG A 120 3.31 16.00 7.23
N SER A 121 2.08 15.46 7.26
CA SER A 121 1.23 15.60 8.45
C SER A 121 1.81 14.83 9.63
N LEU A 122 2.41 13.66 9.40
CA LEU A 122 3.05 12.84 10.43
C LEU A 122 4.36 13.42 10.98
N GLN A 123 5.02 14.34 10.28
CA GLN A 123 6.23 15.02 10.76
C GLN A 123 5.95 16.05 11.86
N LYS A 124 4.69 16.46 12.05
CA LYS A 124 4.33 17.46 13.06
C LYS A 124 4.14 16.76 14.43
N PRO A 125 4.73 17.29 15.52
CA PRO A 125 4.54 16.70 16.85
C PRO A 125 3.08 16.74 17.29
N ALA A 126 2.62 15.68 17.96
CA ALA A 126 1.23 15.48 18.39
C ALA A 126 0.70 16.63 19.28
N ASP A 127 1.57 17.33 20.00
CA ASP A 127 1.21 18.46 20.86
C ASP A 127 0.68 19.68 20.07
N THR A 128 0.98 19.76 18.77
CA THR A 128 0.43 20.78 17.87
C THR A 128 -0.85 20.34 17.15
N ALA A 129 -1.30 19.10 17.36
CA ALA A 129 -2.48 18.55 16.70
C ALA A 129 -3.80 18.93 17.38
N GLN A 130 -3.77 19.51 18.60
CA GLN A 130 -4.98 19.79 19.40
C GLN A 130 -5.40 21.27 19.43
N ALA A 131 -4.76 22.14 18.63
CA ALA A 131 -5.17 23.53 18.46
C ALA A 131 -5.21 23.89 16.97
N GLY A 132 -6.28 23.50 16.28
CA GLY A 132 -6.49 23.89 14.90
C GLY A 132 -7.51 23.03 14.17
N GLU A 133 -8.78 23.09 14.60
CA GLU A 133 -9.87 22.93 13.65
C GLU A 133 -9.63 23.88 12.46
N ASP A 134 -9.82 23.32 11.26
CA ASP A 134 -10.07 24.01 10.00
C ASP A 134 -9.25 25.29 9.73
N LYS A 135 -7.97 25.11 9.42
CA LYS A 135 -7.34 25.93 8.39
C LYS A 135 -6.68 25.00 7.39
N ARG A 136 -7.52 24.44 6.51
CA ARG A 136 -7.09 24.21 5.13
C ARG A 136 -6.44 25.51 4.65
N HIS A 137 -5.10 25.60 4.73
CA HIS A 137 -4.38 26.31 3.67
C HIS A 137 -4.97 25.78 2.35
N PRO A 138 -5.20 26.61 1.33
CA PRO A 138 -5.73 26.11 0.08
C PRO A 138 -4.69 25.17 -0.53
N GLN A 139 -4.72 23.92 -0.07
CA GLN A 139 -4.46 22.71 -0.79
C GLN A 139 -5.23 22.98 -2.07
N GLN A 140 -4.54 23.29 -3.16
CA GLN A 140 -5.20 23.11 -4.44
C GLN A 140 -5.76 21.68 -4.35
N PRO A 141 -7.09 21.49 -4.46
CA PRO A 141 -7.61 20.15 -4.53
C PRO A 141 -6.79 19.46 -5.62
N TYR A 142 -6.36 18.23 -5.37
CA TYR A 142 -5.89 17.39 -6.46
C TYR A 142 -7.06 17.31 -7.44
N ILE A 143 -6.99 18.12 -8.49
CA ILE A 143 -7.87 18.08 -9.64
C ILE A 143 -7.15 17.12 -10.56
N PRO A 144 -7.64 15.87 -10.73
CA PRO A 144 -7.09 14.97 -11.73
C PRO A 144 -7.04 15.76 -13.04
N ARG A 145 -5.89 15.78 -13.72
CA ARG A 145 -5.82 16.42 -15.04
C ARG A 145 -6.84 15.71 -15.92
N GLN A 146 -8.01 16.32 -16.09
CA GLN A 146 -9.03 15.80 -16.98
C GLN A 146 -8.38 15.71 -18.35
N ASN A 147 -8.29 14.49 -18.88
CA ASN A 147 -7.71 14.16 -20.17
C ASN A 147 -8.12 15.21 -21.21
N GLN A 148 -7.21 16.12 -21.54
CA GLN A 148 -7.33 16.94 -22.72
C GLN A 148 -7.02 16.02 -23.90
N ARG A 149 -8.07 15.77 -24.68
CA ARG A 149 -8.03 14.99 -25.92
C ARG A 149 -6.95 15.48 -26.87
#